data_AF-A0A934CQ11-F1
#
_entry.id   AF-A0A934CQ11-F1
#
_cell.length_a   1.000
_cell.length_b   1.000
_cell.length_c   1.000
_cell.angle_alpha   90.00
_cell.angle_beta   90.00
_cell.angle_gamma   90.00
#
_symmetry.space_group_name_H-M   'P 1'
#
loop_
_entity.id
_entity.type
_entity.pdbx_description
1 polymer ?
#
loop_
_entity_poly.entity_id
_entity_poly.type
_entity_poly.pdbx_seq_one_letter_code
_entity_poly.pdbx_strand_id
1 'polypeptide(L)' 'MKTFIRDIPKAELHIHIEGSLEPDLMFEIAERNKLVFPFNSIKEVRSAYQFTHLKSFLDVYYEGASVLMQ' A
#
# COMPACT_ATOMS: atom_id res chain seq x y z
N MET A 1 -7.05 27.75 3.84
CA MET A 1 -7.54 26.84 2.78
C MET A 1 -7.34 25.36 3.11
N LYS A 2 -6.13 24.87 3.42
CA LYS A 2 -5.90 23.44 3.75
C LYS A 2 -6.77 22.91 4.91
N THR A 3 -6.86 23.66 6.01
CA THR A 3 -7.71 23.32 7.18
C THR A 3 -9.16 23.19 6.77
N PHE A 4 -9.70 24.21 6.08
CA PHE A 4 -11.06 24.18 5.55
C PHE A 4 -11.35 22.94 4.68
N ILE A 5 -10.46 22.57 3.75
CA ILE A 5 -10.65 21.37 2.90
C ILE A 5 -10.64 20.07 3.73
N ARG A 6 -9.75 19.96 4.72
CA ARG A 6 -9.64 18.77 5.58
C ARG A 6 -10.89 18.57 6.44
N ASP A 7 -11.44 19.65 6.99
CA ASP A 7 -12.52 19.57 8.00
C ASP A 7 -13.92 19.37 7.40
N ILE A 8 -14.08 19.51 6.09
CA ILE A 8 -15.35 19.19 5.41
C ILE A 8 -15.66 17.68 5.60
N PRO A 9 -16.88 17.28 6.02
CA PRO A 9 -17.30 15.88 6.03
C PRO A 9 -17.35 15.30 4.61
N LYS A 10 -16.82 14.08 4.42
CA LYS A 10 -16.70 13.45 3.09
C LYS A 10 -17.18 12.01 3.14
N ALA A 11 -17.74 11.54 2.03
CA ALA A 11 -17.94 10.13 1.76
C ALA A 11 -16.94 9.70 0.67
N GLU A 12 -16.25 8.59 0.89
CA GLU A 12 -15.36 7.97 -0.10
C GLU A 12 -16.10 6.81 -0.76
N LEU A 13 -16.39 6.95 -2.06
CA LEU A 13 -17.23 6.00 -2.80
C LEU A 13 -16.40 5.00 -3.63
N HIS A 14 -15.10 5.23 -3.77
CA HIS A 14 -14.18 4.36 -4.49
C HIS A 14 -12.86 4.30 -3.73
N ILE A 15 -12.64 3.19 -3.05
CA ILE A 15 -11.38 2.83 -2.42
C ILE A 15 -11.17 1.33 -2.61
N HIS A 16 -9.92 0.93 -2.84
CA HIS A 16 -9.49 -0.45 -2.76
C HIS A 16 -8.85 -0.64 -1.38
N ILE A 17 -9.34 -1.60 -0.58
CA ILE A 17 -8.84 -1.80 0.80
C ILE A 17 -7.36 -2.17 0.76
N GLU A 18 -6.98 -3.07 -0.15
CA GLU A 18 -5.60 -3.47 -0.35
C GLU A 18 -4.74 -2.31 -0.87
N GLY A 19 -5.34 -1.34 -1.56
CA GLY A 19 -4.69 -0.10 -2.00
C GLY A 19 -4.43 0.90 -0.87
N SER A 20 -5.02 0.68 0.31
CA SER A 20 -4.76 1.46 1.53
C SER A 20 -3.68 0.84 2.43
N LEU A 21 -3.08 -0.28 2.01
CA LEU A 21 -2.05 -0.96 2.77
C LEU A 21 -0.74 -0.16 2.73
N GLU A 22 -0.37 0.42 3.87
CA GLU A 22 0.88 1.18 4.00
C GLU A 22 2.10 0.26 4.13
N PRO A 23 3.29 0.66 3.62
CA PRO A 23 4.51 -0.15 3.68
C PRO A 23 4.85 -0.64 5.10
N ASP A 24 4.71 0.21 6.10
CA ASP A 24 4.99 -0.14 7.49
C ASP A 24 4.12 -1.33 7.95
N LEU A 25 2.81 -1.30 7.64
CA LEU A 25 1.87 -2.37 7.94
C LEU A 25 2.11 -3.63 7.09
N MET A 26 2.58 -3.49 5.84
CA MET A 26 2.97 -4.65 5.01
C MET A 26 4.02 -5.50 5.73
N PHE A 27 5.06 -4.87 6.30
CA PHE A 27 6.13 -5.57 7.01
C PHE A 27 5.63 -6.23 8.29
N GLU A 28 4.79 -5.54 9.09
CA GLU A 28 4.19 -6.11 10.29
C GLU A 28 3.37 -7.38 9.98
N ILE A 29 2.59 -7.35 8.90
CA ILE A 29 1.78 -8.51 8.47
C ILE A 29 2.67 -9.63 7.94
N ALA A 30 3.70 -9.31 7.14
CA ALA A 30 4.64 -10.30 6.62
C ALA A 30 5.37 -11.05 7.76
N GLU A 31 5.83 -10.33 8.79
CA GLU A 31 6.44 -10.90 9.98
C GLU A 31 5.44 -11.80 10.73
N ARG A 32 4.23 -11.30 10.99
CA ARG A 32 3.16 -12.06 11.66
C ARG A 32 2.85 -13.36 10.92
N ASN A 33 2.78 -13.31 9.59
CA ASN A 33 2.45 -14.45 8.74
C ASN A 33 3.68 -15.32 8.40
N LYS A 34 4.89 -14.97 8.87
CA LYS A 34 6.16 -15.67 8.60
C LYS A 34 6.46 -15.82 7.11
N LEU A 35 6.10 -14.81 6.32
CA LEU A 35 6.33 -14.79 4.87
C LEU A 35 7.69 -14.17 4.56
N VAL A 36 8.38 -14.72 3.56
CA VAL A 36 9.55 -14.06 2.96
C VAL A 36 9.04 -12.97 2.04
N PHE A 37 9.24 -11.71 2.44
CA PHE A 37 8.78 -10.56 1.69
C PHE A 37 9.85 -10.12 0.67
N PRO A 38 9.49 -9.81 -0.59
CA PRO A 38 10.45 -9.48 -1.65
C PRO A 38 11.18 -8.15 -1.43
N PHE A 39 10.65 -7.24 -0.60
CA PHE A 39 11.30 -5.98 -0.27
C PHE A 39 12.14 -6.11 1.01
N ASN A 40 13.36 -5.58 0.97
CA ASN A 40 14.31 -5.62 2.08
C ASN A 40 14.11 -4.49 3.08
N SER A 41 13.33 -3.45 2.73
CA SER A 41 13.01 -2.35 3.64
C SER A 41 11.77 -1.55 3.22
N ILE A 42 11.21 -0.83 4.18
CA ILE A 42 10.14 0.18 3.96
C ILE A 42 10.57 1.21 2.91
N LYS A 43 11.84 1.62 2.92
CA LYS A 43 12.40 2.58 1.95
C LYS A 43 12.34 2.02 0.52
N GLU A 44 12.59 0.73 0.35
CA GLU A 44 12.54 0.07 -0.96
C GLU A 44 11.12 0.04 -1.51
N VAL A 45 10.12 -0.33 -0.69
CA VAL A 45 8.70 -0.28 -1.07
C VAL A 45 8.29 1.13 -1.49
N ARG A 46 8.64 2.15 -0.70
CA ARG A 46 8.33 3.55 -1.04
C ARG A 46 9.00 4.00 -2.34
N SER A 47 10.20 3.48 -2.63
CA SER A 47 10.93 3.78 -3.87
C SER A 47 10.28 3.10 -5.09
N ALA A 48 9.61 1.96 -4.89
CA ALA A 48 8.86 1.26 -5.93
C ALA A 48 7.56 1.97 -6.33
N TYR A 49 7.09 2.96 -5.57
CA TYR A 49 5.88 3.75 -5.89
C TYR A 49 6.14 4.82 -6.96
N GLN A 50 6.73 4.40 -8.08
CA GLN A 50 7.01 5.20 -9.27
C GLN A 50 6.39 4.51 -10.48
N PHE A 51 5.13 4.85 -10.77
CA PHE A 51 4.32 4.15 -11.77
C PHE A 51 4.26 4.95 -13.09
N THR A 52 4.37 4.26 -14.22
CA THR A 52 4.26 4.86 -15.57
C THR A 52 2.96 4.52 -16.28
N HIS A 53 2.29 3.43 -15.85
CA HIS A 53 0.99 2.99 -16.34
C HIS A 53 0.30 2.07 -15.33
N LEU A 54 -0.98 1.76 -15.55
CA LEU A 54 -1.78 0.91 -14.67
C LEU A 54 -1.09 -0.42 -14.34
N LYS A 55 -0.55 -1.11 -15.35
CA LYS A 55 0.15 -2.39 -15.11
C LYS A 55 1.35 -2.26 -14.16
N SER A 56 2.18 -1.21 -14.25
CA SER A 56 3.31 -0.98 -13.34
C SER A 56 2.87 -0.73 -11.89
N PHE A 57 1.69 -0.14 -11.70
CA PHE A 57 1.07 -0.03 -10.38
C PHE A 57 0.57 -1.40 -9.89
N LEU A 58 -0.15 -2.13 -10.74
CA LEU A 58 -0.73 -3.42 -10.37
C LEU A 58 0.32 -4.46 -10.00
N ASP A 59 1.49 -4.44 -10.64
CA ASP A 59 2.58 -5.36 -10.31
C ASP A 59 3.04 -5.17 -8.86
N VAL A 60 3.32 -3.94 -8.43
CA VAL A 60 3.69 -3.61 -7.04
C VAL A 60 2.52 -3.83 -6.07
N TYR A 61 1.30 -3.49 -6.49
CA TYR A 61 0.09 -3.67 -5.68
C TYR A 61 -0.14 -5.13 -5.30
N TYR A 62 -0.08 -6.05 -6.27
CA TYR A 62 -0.28 -7.48 -6.01
C TYR A 62 0.86 -8.09 -5.20
N GLU A 63 2.09 -7.65 -5.46
CA GLU A 63 3.26 -8.07 -4.67
C GLU A 63 3.13 -7.63 -3.21
N GLY A 64 2.74 -6.38 -2.95
CA GLY A 64 2.47 -5.87 -1.61
C GLY A 64 1.29 -6.58 -0.93
N ALA A 65 0.19 -6.82 -1.66
CA ALA A 65 -0.99 -7.50 -1.13
C ALA A 65 -0.75 -9.00 -0.85
N SER A 66 0.31 -9.59 -1.39
CA SER A 66 0.64 -11.02 -1.17
C SER A 66 0.82 -11.35 0.31
N VAL A 67 1.24 -10.38 1.14
CA VAL A 67 1.42 -10.57 2.58
C VAL A 67 0.10 -10.86 3.30
N LEU A 68 -1.04 -10.52 2.69
CA LEU A 68 -2.37 -10.75 3.25
C LEU A 68 -2.84 -12.20 3.12
N MET A 69 -2.23 -12.98 2.23
CA MET A 69 -2.58 -14.37 1.97
C MET A 69 -1.98 -15.29 3.05
N GLN A 70 -2.74 -16.30 3.50
CA GLN A 70 -2.32 -17.33 4.46
C GLN A 70 -2.40 -18.72 3.84
#